data_AF-H1G5Q9-F1
#
_entry.id   AF-H1G5Q9-F1
#
_cell.length_a   1.000
_cell.length_b   1.000
_cell.length_c   1.000
_cell.angle_alpha   90.00
_cell.angle_beta   90.00
_cell.angle_gamma   90.00
#
_symmetry.space_group_name_H-M   'P 1'
#
loop_
_entity.id
_entity.type
_entity.pdbx_description
1 polymer ?
#
loop_
_entity_poly.entity_id
_entity_poly.type
_entity_poly.pdbx_seq_one_letter_code
_entity_poly.pdbx_strand_id
1 'polypeptide(L)'
;MLTAAALAIIVRVNLPISVLLVWISNPLTMAPIYYVAYTIGRFLMGEPRRGFSFELNLSWFTGELVVIWKPLLLGSLVMSVVAGLAGYIAIRLLWRLHIVRRLDLKRRRLPRLGRRGGPAKGP
;
A
#
# COMPACT_ATOMS: atom_id res chain seq x y z
N MET A 1 12.59 -12.14 3.72
CA MET A 1 13.42 -10.95 4.02
C MET A 1 14.74 -11.00 3.27
N LEU A 2 15.61 -11.99 3.55
CA LEU A 2 16.93 -12.11 2.93
C LEU A 2 16.90 -12.18 1.40
N THR A 3 15.96 -12.94 0.83
CA THR A 3 15.78 -13.04 -0.63
C THR A 3 15.37 -11.70 -1.26
N ALA A 4 14.41 -11.00 -0.67
CA ALA A 4 13.96 -9.69 -1.15
C ALA A 4 15.05 -8.61 -1.06
N ALA A 5 15.84 -8.61 0.02
CA ALA A 5 16.98 -7.70 0.16
C ALA A 5 18.07 -8.00 -0.89
N ALA A 6 18.43 -9.27 -1.10
CA ALA A 6 19.40 -9.68 -2.10
C ALA A 6 18.97 -9.26 -3.52
N LEU A 7 17.71 -9.50 -3.89
CA LEU A 7 17.15 -9.06 -5.17
C LEU A 7 17.12 -7.54 -5.33
N ALA A 8 16.79 -6.80 -4.27
CA ALA A 8 16.81 -5.34 -4.30
C ALA A 8 18.22 -4.78 -4.56
N ILE A 9 19.27 -5.40 -3.99
CA ILE A 9 20.67 -5.05 -4.26
C ILE A 9 21.03 -5.34 -5.73
N ILE A 10 20.67 -6.52 -6.25
CA ILE A 10 20.97 -6.93 -7.62
C ILE A 10 20.30 -5.98 -8.64
N VAL A 11 19.02 -5.66 -8.43
CA VAL A 11 18.21 -4.84 -9.34
C VAL A 11 18.37 -3.32 -9.05
N ARG A 12 19.21 -2.95 -8.08
CA ARG A 12 19.49 -1.57 -7.65
C ARG A 12 18.23 -0.75 -7.33
N VAL A 13 17.24 -1.41 -6.73
CA VAL A 13 15.98 -0.78 -6.30
C VAL A 13 16.16 -0.18 -4.90
N ASN A 14 15.25 0.69 -4.50
CA ASN A 14 15.29 1.37 -3.21
C ASN A 14 15.18 0.38 -2.04
N LEU A 15 16.32 -0.03 -1.49
CA LEU A 15 16.46 -1.08 -0.48
C LEU A 15 15.57 -0.86 0.77
N PRO A 16 15.50 0.34 1.37
CA PRO A 16 14.57 0.63 2.46
C PRO A 16 13.12 0.31 2.11
N ILE A 17 12.66 0.69 0.92
CA ILE A 17 11.29 0.45 0.46
C ILE A 17 11.05 -1.05 0.31
N SER A 18 11.98 -1.78 -0.31
CA SER A 18 11.89 -3.23 -0.46
C SER A 18 11.81 -3.98 0.87
N VAL A 19 12.63 -3.60 1.86
CA VAL A 19 12.60 -4.23 3.20
C VAL A 19 11.30 -3.90 3.95
N LEU A 20 10.85 -2.64 3.89
CA LEU A 20 9.60 -2.20 4.52
C LEU A 20 8.37 -2.90 3.93
N LEU A 21 8.32 -3.08 2.60
CA LEU A 21 7.20 -3.77 1.96
C LEU A 21 7.08 -5.22 2.42
N VAL A 22 8.18 -5.92 2.67
CA VAL A 22 8.11 -7.31 3.15
C VAL A 22 7.66 -7.37 4.62
N TRP A 23 7.86 -6.29 5.39
CA TRP A 23 7.30 -6.18 6.75
C TRP A 23 5.76 -6.13 6.75
N ILE A 24 5.12 -5.70 5.64
CA ILE A 24 3.65 -5.72 5.50
C ILE A 24 3.10 -7.15 5.50
N SER A 25 3.85 -8.12 4.97
CA SER A 25 3.42 -9.53 4.83
C SER A 25 4.29 -10.47 5.67
N ASN A 26 4.52 -10.13 6.93
CA ASN A 26 5.22 -11.01 7.87
C ASN A 26 4.24 -12.07 8.44
N PRO A 27 4.71 -13.15 9.10
CA PRO A 27 3.81 -14.18 9.66
C PRO A 27 2.75 -13.64 10.64
N LEU A 28 3.08 -12.57 11.37
CA LEU A 28 2.17 -11.90 12.31
C LEU A 28 1.07 -11.10 11.59
N THR A 29 1.36 -10.47 10.46
CA THR A 29 0.40 -9.67 9.67
C THR A 29 -0.33 -10.50 8.61
N MET A 30 0.26 -11.59 8.13
CA MET A 30 -0.39 -12.51 7.18
C MET A 30 -1.66 -13.12 7.77
N ALA A 31 -1.64 -13.56 9.03
CA ALA A 31 -2.81 -14.15 9.69
C ALA A 31 -4.04 -13.21 9.68
N PRO A 32 -3.95 -11.96 10.16
CA PRO A 32 -5.09 -11.04 10.09
C PRO A 32 -5.45 -10.65 8.66
N ILE A 33 -4.49 -10.46 7.76
CA ILE A 33 -4.77 -10.13 6.34
C ILE A 33 -5.59 -11.25 5.68
N TYR A 34 -5.17 -12.50 5.83
CA TYR A 34 -5.88 -13.63 5.22
C TYR A 34 -7.22 -13.91 5.89
N TYR A 35 -7.35 -13.68 7.20
CA TYR A 35 -8.63 -13.76 7.88
C TYR A 35 -9.64 -12.74 7.34
N VAL A 36 -9.21 -11.49 7.13
CA VAL A 36 -10.05 -10.43 6.54
C VAL A 36 -10.38 -10.77 5.09
N ALA A 37 -9.40 -11.20 4.29
CA ALA A 37 -9.63 -11.63 2.92
C ALA A 37 -10.66 -12.76 2.85
N TYR A 38 -10.49 -13.83 3.64
CA TYR A 38 -11.45 -14.92 3.71
C TYR A 38 -12.84 -14.43 4.14
N THR A 39 -12.93 -13.54 5.13
CA THR A 39 -14.22 -13.01 5.61
C THR A 39 -14.94 -12.23 4.52
N ILE A 40 -14.22 -11.37 3.77
CA ILE A 40 -14.77 -10.60 2.65
C ILE A 40 -15.21 -11.55 1.52
N GLY A 41 -14.37 -12.53 1.16
CA GLY A 41 -14.70 -13.48 0.11
C GLY A 41 -15.88 -14.38 0.46
N ARG A 42 -15.95 -14.86 1.71
CA ARG A 42 -17.10 -15.61 2.25
C ARG A 42 -18.37 -14.77 2.20
N PHE A 43 -18.29 -13.50 2.61
CA PHE A 43 -19.40 -12.56 2.58
C PHE A 43 -19.92 -12.35 1.14
N LEU A 44 -19.01 -12.17 0.18
CA LEU A 44 -19.35 -12.03 -1.24
C LEU A 44 -19.93 -13.31 -1.85
N MET A 45 -19.53 -14.49 -1.38
CA MET A 45 -20.06 -15.78 -1.82
C MET A 45 -21.36 -16.19 -1.13
N GLY A 46 -21.78 -15.49 -0.07
CA GLY A 46 -22.97 -15.84 0.70
C GLY A 46 -22.84 -17.15 1.50
N GLU A 47 -21.61 -17.62 1.75
CA GLU A 47 -21.40 -18.89 2.46
C GLU A 47 -21.59 -18.74 3.99
N PRO A 48 -22.24 -19.70 4.68
CA PRO A 48 -22.41 -19.65 6.13
C PRO A 48 -21.06 -19.74 6.88
N ARG A 49 -21.02 -19.20 8.10
CA ARG A 49 -19.78 -19.17 8.91
C ARG A 49 -19.56 -20.58 9.46
N ARG A 50 -18.61 -21.33 8.89
CA ARG A 50 -18.24 -22.64 9.44
C ARG A 50 -17.36 -22.42 10.68
N GLY A 51 -17.62 -23.20 11.72
CA GLY A 51 -16.76 -23.24 12.90
C GLY A 51 -15.39 -23.77 12.52
N PHE A 52 -14.33 -23.13 13.00
CA PHE A 52 -12.96 -23.56 12.73
C PHE A 52 -12.63 -24.75 13.63
N SER A 53 -12.99 -25.97 13.21
CA SER A 53 -12.58 -27.21 13.88
C SER A 53 -11.19 -27.56 13.41
N PHE A 54 -10.17 -27.20 14.18
CA PHE A 54 -8.77 -27.48 13.86
C PHE A 54 -8.41 -28.91 14.27
N GLU A 55 -8.34 -29.83 13.30
CA GLU A 55 -7.80 -31.17 13.52
C GLU A 55 -6.43 -31.28 12.87
N LEU A 56 -5.40 -31.65 13.63
CA LEU A 56 -4.02 -31.72 13.13
C LEU A 56 -3.79 -33.00 12.30
N ASN A 57 -4.51 -33.16 11.19
CA ASN A 57 -4.42 -34.31 10.29
C ASN A 57 -4.26 -33.87 8.83
N LEU A 58 -3.49 -34.63 8.05
CA LEU A 58 -3.16 -34.25 6.67
C LEU A 58 -4.40 -34.26 5.76
N SER A 59 -5.35 -35.17 6.04
CA SER A 59 -6.65 -35.28 5.37
C SER A 59 -7.58 -34.10 5.68
N TRP A 60 -7.55 -33.61 6.93
CA TRP A 60 -8.27 -32.42 7.34
C TRP A 60 -7.71 -31.18 6.64
N PHE A 61 -6.37 -31.06 6.59
CA PHE A 61 -5.71 -29.91 5.97
C PHE A 61 -6.07 -29.77 4.49
N THR A 62 -6.03 -30.86 3.72
CA THR A 62 -6.39 -30.84 2.30
C THR A 62 -7.90 -30.62 2.08
N GLY A 63 -8.76 -31.20 2.92
CA GLY A 63 -10.22 -30.99 2.86
C GLY A 63 -10.62 -29.54 3.14
N GLU A 64 -10.08 -28.94 4.20
CA GLU A 64 -10.33 -27.54 4.54
C GLU A 64 -9.73 -26.58 3.50
N LEU A 65 -8.54 -26.88 2.98
CA LEU A 65 -7.92 -26.08 1.91
C LEU A 65 -8.81 -25.97 0.68
N VAL A 66 -9.48 -27.06 0.27
CA VAL A 66 -10.41 -27.12 -0.87
C VAL A 66 -11.71 -26.35 -0.62
N VAL A 67 -12.01 -26.00 0.62
CA VAL A 67 -13.16 -25.15 0.96
C VAL A 67 -12.74 -23.69 1.10
N ILE A 68 -11.57 -23.43 1.70
CA ILE A 68 -11.11 -22.08 2.05
C ILE A 68 -10.51 -21.34 0.85
N TRP A 69 -9.87 -22.04 -0.10
CA TRP A 69 -9.15 -21.41 -1.22
C TRP A 69 -10.03 -20.48 -2.05
N LYS A 70 -11.30 -20.86 -2.31
CA LYS A 70 -12.21 -20.14 -3.20
C LYS A 70 -12.60 -18.76 -2.63
N PRO A 71 -13.18 -18.64 -1.41
CA PRO A 71 -13.42 -17.35 -0.80
C PRO A 71 -12.12 -16.58 -0.50
N LEU A 72 -11.05 -17.26 -0.10
CA LEU A 72 -9.76 -16.60 0.15
C LEU A 72 -9.22 -15.89 -1.10
N LEU A 73 -9.26 -16.55 -2.27
CA LEU A 73 -8.85 -15.96 -3.54
C LEU A 73 -9.73 -14.77 -3.94
N LEU A 74 -11.06 -14.91 -3.83
CA LEU A 74 -11.98 -13.82 -4.16
C LEU A 74 -11.72 -12.60 -3.27
N GLY A 75 -11.63 -12.80 -1.95
CA GLY A 75 -11.36 -11.72 -1.01
C GLY A 75 -9.98 -11.09 -1.21
N SER A 76 -8.96 -11.89 -1.54
CA SER A 76 -7.62 -11.39 -1.85
C SER A 76 -7.61 -10.55 -3.12
N LEU A 77 -8.37 -10.96 -4.15
CA LEU A 77 -8.52 -10.19 -5.38
C LEU A 77 -9.18 -8.84 -5.09
N VAL A 78 -10.28 -8.83 -4.34
CA VAL A 78 -10.98 -7.58 -3.97
C VAL A 78 -10.07 -6.67 -3.14
N MET A 79 -9.41 -7.22 -2.12
CA MET A 79 -8.48 -6.45 -1.28
C MET A 79 -7.32 -5.87 -2.10
N SER A 80 -6.74 -6.63 -3.03
CA SER A 80 -5.62 -6.15 -3.84
C SER A 80 -6.03 -5.03 -4.81
N VAL A 81 -7.23 -5.12 -5.42
CA VAL A 81 -7.76 -4.06 -6.27
C VAL A 81 -8.00 -2.78 -5.46
N VAL A 82 -8.64 -2.89 -4.29
CA VAL A 82 -8.90 -1.74 -3.42
C VAL A 82 -7.60 -1.12 -2.92
N ALA A 83 -6.66 -1.95 -2.45
CA ALA A 83 -5.36 -1.49 -1.98
C ALA A 83 -4.52 -0.85 -3.10
N GLY A 84 -4.56 -1.42 -4.31
CA GLY A 84 -3.88 -0.88 -5.48
C GLY A 84 -4.44 0.48 -5.90
N LEU A 85 -5.77 0.62 -5.93
CA LEU A 85 -6.43 1.89 -6.24
C LEU A 85 -6.14 2.95 -5.15
N ALA A 86 -6.23 2.56 -3.88
CA ALA A 86 -5.93 3.45 -2.76
C ALA A 86 -4.46 3.91 -2.79
N GLY A 87 -3.52 2.99 -3.05
CA GLY A 87 -2.10 3.29 -3.20
C GLY A 87 -1.82 4.25 -4.35
N TYR A 88 -2.46 4.04 -5.51
CA TYR A 88 -2.35 4.94 -6.65
C TYR A 88 -2.83 6.36 -6.33
N ILE A 89 -4.02 6.48 -5.72
CA ILE A 89 -4.60 7.76 -5.34
C ILE A 89 -3.71 8.44 -4.29
N ALA A 90 -3.23 7.70 -3.29
CA ALA A 90 -2.35 8.22 -2.25
C ALA A 90 -1.05 8.79 -2.83
N ILE A 91 -0.38 8.06 -3.72
CA ILE A 91 0.85 8.54 -4.39
C ILE A 91 0.57 9.79 -5.21
N ARG A 92 -0.53 9.79 -5.99
CA ARG A 92 -0.93 10.95 -6.81
C ARG A 92 -1.21 12.19 -5.96
N LEU A 93 -1.88 12.02 -4.81
CA LEU A 93 -2.16 13.11 -3.86
C LEU A 93 -0.87 13.62 -3.19
N LEU A 94 -0.02 12.72 -2.71
CA LEU A 94 1.26 13.07 -2.10
C LEU A 94 2.15 13.83 -3.08
N TRP A 95 2.21 13.39 -4.33
CA TRP A 95 2.92 14.09 -5.40
C TRP A 95 2.36 15.49 -5.65
N ARG A 96 1.03 15.62 -5.76
CA ARG A 96 0.35 16.91 -5.96
C ARG A 96 0.64 17.86 -4.80
N LEU A 97 0.52 17.39 -3.55
CA LEU A 97 0.82 18.17 -2.35
C LEU A 97 2.30 18.58 -2.30
N HIS A 98 3.21 17.69 -2.67
CA HIS A 98 4.64 17.97 -2.72
C HIS A 98 4.95 19.09 -3.72
N ILE A 99 4.41 19.02 -4.94
CA ILE A 99 4.61 20.07 -5.96
C ILE A 99 4.03 21.41 -5.50
N VAL A 100 2.79 21.43 -5.02
CA VAL A 100 2.13 22.67 -4.58
C VAL A 100 2.91 23.32 -3.43
N ARG A 101 3.33 22.54 -2.43
CA ARG A 101 4.17 23.03 -1.33
C ARG A 101 5.51 23.57 -1.84
N ARG A 102 6.16 22.88 -2.79
CA ARG A 102 7.41 23.34 -3.39
C ARG A 102 7.25 24.66 -4.15
N LEU A 103 6.13 24.84 -4.85
CA LEU A 103 5.82 26.09 -5.56
C LEU A 103 5.47 27.22 -4.59
N ASP A 104 4.72 26.96 -3.51
CA ASP A 104 4.42 27.97 -2.48
C ASP A 104 5.70 28.41 -1.75
N LEU A 105 6.56 27.47 -1.36
CA LEU A 105 7.86 27.76 -0.76
C LEU A 105 8.76 28.59 -1.69
N LYS A 106 8.71 28.35 -3.01
CA LYS A 106 9.46 29.15 -4.00
C LYS A 106 8.87 30.55 -4.17
N ARG A 107 7.54 30.71 -4.12
CA ARG A 107 6.86 32.03 -4.13
C ARG A 107 7.17 32.85 -2.87
N ARG A 108 7.27 32.22 -1.69
CA ARG A 108 7.64 32.90 -0.44
C ARG A 108 9.11 33.33 -0.38
N ARG A 109 10.00 32.66 -1.12
CA ARG A 109 11.44 32.99 -1.17
C ARG A 109 11.81 34.05 -2.21
N LEU A 110 10.92 34.42 -3.12
CA LEU A 110 11.14 35.58 -3.98
C LEU A 110 10.91 36.83 -3.12
N PRO A 111 11.95 37.59 -2.74
CA PRO A 111 11.74 38.92 -2.18
C PRO A 111 11.03 39.70 -3.26
N ARG A 112 10.09 40.56 -2.87
CA ARG A 112 9.44 41.52 -3.78
C ARG A 112 10.52 42.38 -4.46
N LEU A 113 11.09 41.91 -5.56
CA LEU A 113 12.01 42.61 -6.47
C LEU A 113 11.20 43.60 -7.33
N GLY A 114 10.35 44.38 -6.67
CA GLY A 114 9.37 45.28 -7.30
C GLY A 114 9.22 46.60 -6.56
N ARG A 115 10.26 47.04 -5.86
CA ARG A 115 10.42 48.44 -5.43
C ARG A 115 11.87 48.93 -5.65
N ARG A 116 12.46 48.59 -6.79
CA ARG A 116 13.39 49.51 -7.49
C ARG A 116 12.45 50.35 -8.37
N GLY A 117 12.29 51.65 -8.17
CA GLY A 117 13.34 52.63 -8.05
C GLY A 117 13.43 53.35 -9.40
N GLY A 118 12.84 54.55 -9.47
CA GLY A 118 13.16 55.57 -10.47
C GLY A 118 11.96 56.30 -11.10
N PRO A 119 12.12 57.54 -11.59
CA PRO A 119 13.27 58.45 -11.47
C PRO A 119 12.94 59.73 -10.68
N ALA A 120 13.99 60.32 -10.08
CA ALA A 120 13.99 61.71 -9.66
C ALA A 120 13.70 62.60 -10.88
N LYS A 121 12.61 63.37 -10.85
CA LYS A 121 12.39 64.49 -11.77
C LYS A 121 12.84 65.77 -11.06
N GLY A 122 14.07 66.20 -11.33
CA GLY A 122 14.36 67.63 -11.52
C GLY A 122 14.10 68.00 -12.99
N PRO A 123 14.29 69.23 -13.45
CA PRO A 123 15.00 70.37 -12.84
C PRO A 123 14.11 71.33 -12.04
#